data_AF-A0A7M5XKS4-F1
#
_entry.id   AF-A0A7M5XKS4-F1
#
_cell.length_a   1.000
_cell.length_b   1.000
_cell.length_c   1.000
_cell.angle_alpha   90.00
_cell.angle_beta   90.00
_cell.angle_gamma   90.00
#
_symmetry.space_group_name_H-M   'P 1'
#
loop_
_entity.id
_entity.type
_entity.pdbx_description
1 polymer ?
#
loop_
_entity_poly.entity_id
_entity_poly.type
_entity_poly.pdbx_seq_one_letter_code
_entity_poly.pdbx_strand_id
1 'polypeptide(L)'
;MEVEEEETEPINHRLSYQKALLTFNLLLRSINDSIKEGDGERLFDFFRVALLYFKCYGRTKYAHTVIKSLFRIQMEPSAAFFLIWERFVNTRGMRGCNISMDLHLEHLNNFLKELLRDLRGNLDQNNADRVSKSVNNLYT
;
A
#
# COMPACT_ATOMS: atom_id res chain seq x y z
N MET A 1 52.10 -2.99 -15.72
CA MET A 1 50.76 -3.36 -15.22
C MET A 1 49.85 -3.10 -16.40
N GLU A 2 49.66 -4.11 -17.25
CA GLU A 2 48.76 -4.02 -18.40
C GLU A 2 47.35 -3.91 -17.85
N VAL A 3 46.67 -2.82 -18.22
CA VAL A 3 45.25 -2.63 -17.94
C VAL A 3 44.53 -3.51 -18.95
N GLU A 4 44.04 -4.67 -18.49
CA GLU A 4 43.13 -5.49 -19.29
C GLU A 4 41.92 -4.62 -19.65
N GLU A 5 41.78 -4.30 -20.93
CA GLU A 5 40.57 -3.67 -21.46
C GLU A 5 39.43 -4.68 -21.31
N GLU A 6 38.54 -4.41 -20.37
CA GLU A 6 37.33 -5.19 -20.14
C GLU A 6 36.46 -5.13 -21.41
N GLU A 7 36.50 -6.19 -22.22
CA GLU A 7 35.66 -6.32 -23.41
C GLU A 7 34.19 -6.19 -23.00
N THR A 8 33.58 -5.05 -23.32
CA THR A 8 32.16 -4.82 -23.05
C THR A 8 31.33 -5.73 -23.95
N GLU A 9 30.79 -6.81 -23.40
CA GLU A 9 29.85 -7.68 -24.11
C GLU A 9 28.70 -6.84 -24.71
N PRO A 10 28.23 -7.18 -25.93
CA PRO A 10 27.15 -6.45 -26.59
C PRO A 10 25.87 -6.47 -25.73
N ILE A 11 25.33 -5.28 -25.46
CA ILE A 11 24.16 -5.11 -24.56
C ILE A 11 22.96 -5.88 -25.12
N ASN A 12 22.63 -7.00 -24.48
CA ASN A 12 21.45 -7.79 -24.83
C ASN A 12 20.18 -7.14 -24.24
N HIS A 13 19.55 -6.25 -25.02
CA HIS A 13 18.34 -5.53 -24.61
C HIS A 13 17.18 -6.45 -24.18
N ARG A 14 17.04 -7.63 -24.81
CA ARG A 14 15.98 -8.59 -24.47
C ARG A 14 16.21 -9.19 -23.08
N LEU A 15 17.44 -9.60 -22.80
CA LEU A 15 17.82 -10.14 -21.50
C LEU A 15 17.68 -9.08 -20.41
N SER A 16 18.13 -7.85 -20.66
CA SER A 16 18.01 -6.73 -19.72
C SER A 16 16.55 -6.41 -19.39
N TYR A 17 15.68 -6.39 -20.39
CA TYR A 17 14.24 -6.22 -20.17
C TYR A 17 13.63 -7.34 -19.34
N GLN A 18 13.95 -8.60 -19.65
CA GLN A 18 13.45 -9.75 -18.90
C GLN A 18 13.91 -9.74 -17.43
N LYS A 19 15.19 -9.40 -17.19
CA LYS A 19 15.73 -9.21 -15.84
C LYS A 19 14.96 -8.12 -15.09
N ALA A 20 14.80 -6.94 -15.69
CA ALA A 20 14.06 -5.83 -15.08
C ALA A 20 12.60 -6.20 -14.76
N LEU A 21 11.91 -6.86 -15.69
CA LEU A 21 10.54 -7.33 -15.51
C LEU A 21 10.45 -8.33 -14.35
N LEU A 22 11.35 -9.32 -14.29
CA LEU A 22 11.37 -10.32 -13.22
C LEU A 22 11.63 -9.66 -11.86
N THR A 23 12.65 -8.80 -11.76
CA THR A 23 12.98 -8.08 -10.53
C THR A 23 11.80 -7.25 -10.03
N PHE A 24 11.12 -6.52 -10.92
CA PHE A 24 9.96 -5.73 -10.54
C PHE A 24 8.78 -6.60 -10.08
N ASN A 25 8.52 -7.73 -10.75
CA ASN A 25 7.47 -8.65 -10.33
C ASN A 25 7.77 -9.29 -8.96
N LEU A 26 9.03 -9.65 -8.69
CA LEU A 26 9.44 -10.17 -7.38
C LEU A 26 9.31 -9.12 -6.28
N LEU A 27 9.58 -7.86 -6.59
CA LEU A 27 9.36 -6.73 -5.68
C LEU A 27 7.88 -6.59 -5.33
N LEU A 28 7.00 -6.54 -6.34
CA LEU A 28 5.55 -6.46 -6.12
C LEU A 28 5.00 -7.65 -5.33
N ARG A 29 5.49 -8.86 -5.63
CA ARG A 29 5.12 -10.07 -4.89
C ARG A 29 5.55 -9.97 -3.43
N SER A 30 6.73 -9.42 -3.16
CA SER A 30 7.24 -9.22 -1.81
C SER A 30 6.43 -8.19 -1.02
N ILE A 31 5.98 -7.11 -1.68
CA ILE A 31 5.06 -6.13 -1.06
C ILE A 31 3.74 -6.80 -0.67
N ASN A 32 3.15 -7.58 -1.58
CA ASN A 32 1.90 -8.30 -1.32
C ASN A 32 2.05 -9.32 -0.19
N ASP A 33 3.20 -9.99 -0.12
CA ASP A 33 3.55 -10.93 0.95
C ASP A 33 3.67 -10.21 2.30
N SER A 34 4.36 -9.07 2.36
CA SER A 34 4.41 -8.21 3.56
C SER A 34 3.03 -7.79 4.02
N ILE A 35 2.14 -7.42 3.10
CA ILE A 35 0.75 -7.07 3.44
C ILE A 35 0.03 -8.26 4.06
N LYS A 36 0.13 -9.45 3.45
CA LYS A 36 -0.55 -10.67 3.93
C LYS A 36 -0.07 -11.13 5.29
N GLU A 37 1.23 -11.05 5.55
CA GLU A 37 1.83 -11.40 6.84
C GLU A 37 1.68 -10.29 7.89
N GLY A 38 1.38 -9.05 7.47
CA GLY A 38 1.25 -7.89 8.37
C GLY A 38 2.60 -7.33 8.81
N ASP A 39 3.64 -7.51 7.99
CA ASP A 39 5.00 -7.03 8.26
C ASP A 39 5.13 -5.57 7.80
N GLY A 40 4.93 -4.66 8.74
CA GLY A 40 5.00 -3.22 8.50
C GLY A 40 6.42 -2.71 8.23
N GLU A 41 7.44 -3.26 8.88
CA GLU A 41 8.82 -2.82 8.71
C GLU A 41 9.30 -3.08 7.28
N ARG A 42 9.08 -4.31 6.80
CA ARG A 42 9.42 -4.70 5.42
C ARG A 42 8.63 -3.89 4.40
N LEU A 43 7.37 -3.56 4.68
CA LEU A 43 6.58 -2.67 3.82
C LEU A 43 7.21 -1.28 3.70
N PHE A 44 7.75 -0.72 4.79
CA PHE A 44 8.39 0.60 4.77
C PHE A 44 9.73 0.62 4.04
N ASP A 45 10.48 -0.47 4.09
CA ASP A 45 11.68 -0.62 3.25
C ASP A 45 11.30 -0.60 1.76
N PHE A 46 10.20 -1.26 1.39
CA PHE A 46 9.70 -1.16 0.02
C PHE A 46 9.22 0.24 -0.33
N PHE A 47 8.63 1.00 0.61
CA PHE A 47 8.28 2.40 0.35
C PHE A 47 9.49 3.28 0.10
N ARG A 48 10.64 3.03 0.73
CA ARG A 48 11.90 3.75 0.41
C ARG A 48 12.33 3.51 -1.04
N VAL A 49 12.24 2.27 -1.51
CA VAL A 49 12.55 1.92 -2.92
C VAL A 49 11.50 2.52 -3.86
N ALA A 50 10.21 2.41 -3.52
CA ALA A 50 9.12 2.95 -4.31
C ALA A 50 9.18 4.47 -4.43
N LEU A 51 9.71 5.18 -3.42
CA LEU A 51 9.92 6.63 -3.49
C LEU A 51 10.87 7.02 -4.64
N LEU A 52 11.94 6.26 -4.85
CA LEU A 52 12.86 6.48 -5.97
C LEU A 52 12.13 6.29 -7.30
N TYR A 53 11.33 5.22 -7.39
CA TYR A 53 10.49 4.97 -8.56
C TYR A 53 9.52 6.14 -8.82
N PHE A 54 8.78 6.59 -7.81
CA PHE A 54 7.84 7.70 -7.97
C PHE A 54 8.54 9.01 -8.39
N LYS A 55 9.75 9.26 -7.90
CA LYS A 55 10.55 10.42 -8.32
C LYS A 55 10.98 10.30 -9.79
N CYS A 56 11.52 9.15 -10.20
CA CYS A 56 11.99 8.93 -11.57
C CYS A 56 10.88 9.05 -12.62
N TYR A 57 9.67 8.59 -12.30
CA TYR A 57 8.51 8.64 -13.21
C TYR A 57 7.60 9.86 -13.01
N GLY A 58 8.03 10.88 -12.27
CA GLY A 58 7.28 12.14 -12.09
C GLY A 58 5.97 12.01 -11.31
N ARG A 59 5.83 10.96 -10.49
CA ARG A 59 4.64 10.65 -9.70
C ARG A 59 4.65 11.38 -8.34
N THR A 60 4.58 12.70 -8.40
CA THR A 60 4.76 13.61 -7.25
C THR A 60 3.76 13.37 -6.10
N LYS A 61 2.49 13.09 -6.41
CA LYS A 61 1.46 12.81 -5.39
C LYS A 61 1.83 11.60 -4.53
N TYR A 62 2.23 10.50 -5.17
CA TYR A 62 2.62 9.27 -4.47
C TYR A 62 3.94 9.45 -3.70
N ALA A 63 4.91 10.13 -4.31
CA ALA A 63 6.17 10.47 -3.64
C ALA A 63 5.93 11.30 -2.37
N HIS A 64 5.05 12.30 -2.44
CA HIS A 64 4.70 13.14 -1.29
C HIS A 64 4.06 12.32 -0.16
N THR A 65 3.12 11.43 -0.46
CA THR A 65 2.47 10.56 0.54
C THR A 65 3.48 9.64 1.24
N VAL A 66 4.44 9.08 0.49
CA VAL A 66 5.49 8.24 1.06
C VAL A 66 6.44 9.04 1.95
N ILE A 67 6.91 10.20 1.48
CA ILE A 67 7.78 11.09 2.28
C ILE A 67 7.08 11.49 3.58
N LYS A 68 5.80 11.91 3.49
CA LYS A 68 5.01 12.28 4.67
C LYS A 68 4.89 11.12 5.65
N SER A 69 4.68 9.89 5.16
CA SER A 69 4.58 8.71 6.02
C SER A 69 5.90 8.41 6.74
N LEU A 70 7.02 8.43 6.00
CA LEU A 70 8.37 8.22 6.56
C LEU A 70 8.72 9.30 7.59
N PHE A 71 8.41 10.56 7.29
CA PHE A 71 8.65 11.69 8.17
C PHE A 71 7.88 11.57 9.50
N ARG A 72 6.58 11.20 9.45
CA ARG A 72 5.77 11.04 10.67
C ARG A 72 6.31 9.95 11.58
N ILE A 73 6.77 8.84 11.02
CA ILE A 73 7.37 7.74 11.79
C ILE A 73 8.64 8.20 12.50
N GLN A 74 9.46 9.03 11.86
CA GLN A 74 10.69 9.55 12.47
C GLN A 74 10.42 10.64 13.52
N MET A 75 9.45 11.52 13.28
CA MET A 75 9.17 12.67 14.15
C MET A 75 8.34 12.32 15.38
N GLU A 76 7.54 11.26 15.32
CA GLU A 76 6.63 10.87 16.40
C GLU A 76 6.92 9.43 16.85
N PRO A 77 8.02 9.17 17.59
CA PRO A 77 8.38 7.82 18.03
C PRO A 77 7.29 7.14 18.86
N SER A 78 6.51 7.92 19.61
CA SER A 78 5.36 7.44 20.39
C SER A 78 4.25 6.86 19.52
N ALA A 79 4.05 7.38 18.31
CA ALA A 79 3.03 6.90 17.37
C ALA A 79 3.60 6.01 16.26
N ALA A 80 4.93 5.90 16.15
CA ALA A 80 5.60 5.15 15.10
C ALA A 80 5.12 3.70 15.00
N PHE A 81 4.91 3.05 16.15
CA PHE A 81 4.35 1.71 16.21
C PHE A 81 2.93 1.65 15.59
N PHE A 82 2.02 2.54 15.96
CA PHE A 82 0.69 2.53 15.34
C PHE A 82 0.76 2.86 13.84
N LEU A 83 1.56 3.84 13.44
CA LEU A 83 1.72 4.26 12.03
C LEU A 83 2.29 3.16 11.10
N ILE A 84 3.08 2.24 11.65
CA ILE A 84 3.66 1.13 10.90
C ILE A 84 2.68 -0.04 10.84
N TRP A 85 2.09 -0.44 11.97
CA TRP A 85 1.31 -1.67 12.07
C TRP A 85 -0.20 -1.51 11.79
N GLU A 86 -0.80 -0.32 11.93
CA GLU A 86 -2.22 -0.05 11.59
C GLU A 86 -2.50 0.04 10.07
N ARG A 87 -1.54 -0.40 9.25
CA ARG A 87 -1.67 -0.42 7.78
C ARG A 87 -2.36 -1.66 7.25
N PHE A 88 -2.62 -2.62 8.11
CA PHE A 88 -3.18 -3.92 7.76
C PHE A 88 -4.40 -4.22 8.62
N VAL A 89 -5.33 -4.98 8.05
CA VAL A 89 -6.50 -5.48 8.77
C VAL A 89 -6.65 -6.96 8.49
N ASN A 90 -6.88 -7.74 9.55
CA ASN A 90 -7.22 -9.14 9.43
C ASN A 90 -8.72 -9.36 9.63
N THR A 91 -9.49 -9.29 8.56
CA THR A 91 -10.94 -9.53 8.65
C THR A 91 -11.28 -11.01 8.88
N ARG A 92 -10.34 -11.93 8.64
CA ARG A 92 -10.58 -13.38 8.69
C ARG A 92 -10.04 -14.05 9.97
N GLY A 93 -9.19 -13.36 10.73
CA GLY A 93 -8.51 -13.91 11.91
C GLY A 93 -7.48 -15.02 11.61
N MET A 94 -7.14 -15.26 10.34
CA MET A 94 -6.20 -16.31 9.92
C MET A 94 -4.82 -15.72 9.61
N ARG A 95 -3.76 -16.54 9.73
CA ARG A 95 -2.40 -16.14 9.33
C ARG A 95 -2.32 -15.92 7.82
N GLY A 96 -1.50 -14.97 7.37
CA GLY A 96 -1.33 -14.66 5.94
C GLY A 96 -2.59 -14.11 5.25
N CYS A 97 -3.63 -13.74 6.01
CA CYS A 97 -4.92 -13.27 5.49
C CYS A 97 -5.18 -11.79 5.71
N ASN A 98 -4.14 -11.03 6.04
CA ASN A 98 -4.25 -9.58 6.16
C ASN A 98 -4.50 -8.95 4.78
N ILE A 99 -5.28 -7.87 4.79
CA ILE A 99 -5.47 -6.96 3.67
C ILE A 99 -4.95 -5.58 4.04
N SER A 100 -4.64 -4.74 3.05
CA SER A 100 -4.30 -3.35 3.34
C SER A 100 -5.50 -2.61 3.95
N MET A 101 -5.23 -1.74 4.91
CA MET A 101 -6.23 -0.87 5.54
C MET A 101 -6.95 0.00 4.49
N ASP A 102 -6.22 0.44 3.46
CA ASP A 102 -6.77 1.20 2.34
C ASP A 102 -7.83 0.42 1.56
N LEU A 103 -7.53 -0.84 1.21
CA LEU A 103 -8.50 -1.72 0.53
C LEU A 103 -9.70 -2.03 1.43
N HIS A 104 -9.46 -2.20 2.72
CA HIS A 104 -10.52 -2.41 3.69
C HIS A 104 -11.48 -1.22 3.78
N LEU A 105 -10.94 0.00 3.84
CA LEU A 105 -11.71 1.25 3.77
C LEU A 105 -12.48 1.39 2.45
N GLU A 106 -11.93 0.90 1.34
CA GLU A 106 -12.65 0.88 0.07
C GLU A 106 -13.88 -0.04 0.10
N HIS A 107 -13.74 -1.28 0.60
CA HIS A 107 -14.87 -2.19 0.78
C HIS A 107 -15.97 -1.57 1.65
N LEU A 108 -15.55 -0.90 2.71
CA LEU A 108 -16.39 -0.15 3.63
C LEU A 108 -17.20 0.95 2.95
N ASN A 109 -16.50 1.79 2.19
CA ASN A 109 -17.12 2.88 1.45
C ASN A 109 -18.10 2.35 0.40
N ASN A 110 -17.77 1.24 -0.25
CA ASN A 110 -18.67 0.61 -1.22
C ASN A 110 -19.90 0.04 -0.53
N PHE A 111 -19.75 -0.65 0.60
CA PHE A 111 -20.87 -1.16 1.39
C PHE A 111 -21.80 -0.03 1.87
N LEU A 112 -21.24 1.07 2.38
CA LEU A 112 -22.03 2.24 2.78
C LEU A 112 -22.81 2.83 1.61
N LYS A 113 -22.17 2.97 0.43
CA LYS A 113 -22.85 3.48 -0.78
C LYS A 113 -23.99 2.57 -1.22
N GLU A 114 -23.85 1.25 -1.08
CA GLU A 114 -24.91 0.29 -1.40
C GLU A 114 -26.10 0.44 -0.46
N LEU A 115 -25.86 0.52 0.86
CA LEU A 115 -26.93 0.76 1.83
C LEU A 115 -27.67 2.06 1.55
N LEU A 116 -26.94 3.15 1.29
CA LEU A 116 -27.55 4.44 0.95
C LEU A 116 -28.36 4.38 -0.36
N ARG A 117 -27.91 3.60 -1.34
CA ARG A 117 -28.66 3.36 -2.58
C ARG A 117 -29.94 2.58 -2.32
N ASP A 118 -29.91 1.62 -1.40
CA ASP A 118 -31.06 0.78 -1.06
C ASP A 118 -32.15 1.54 -0.29
N LEU A 119 -31.79 2.63 0.40
CA LEU A 119 -32.77 3.55 1.00
C LEU A 119 -33.68 4.22 -0.03
N ARG A 120 -33.22 4.39 -1.29
CA ARG A 120 -33.99 4.96 -2.41
C ARG A 120 -34.70 6.26 -2.02
N GLY A 121 -36.04 6.29 -2.06
CA GLY A 121 -36.85 7.46 -1.74
C GLY A 121 -36.86 7.86 -0.26
N ASN A 122 -36.35 6.99 0.62
CA ASN A 122 -36.22 7.28 2.06
C ASN A 122 -34.85 7.86 2.42
N LEU A 123 -34.03 8.22 1.42
CA LEU A 123 -32.74 8.85 1.63
C LEU A 123 -32.95 10.32 2.06
N ASP A 124 -32.99 10.53 3.37
CA ASP A 124 -32.87 11.84 4.02
C ASP A 124 -31.56 11.89 4.84
N GLN A 125 -31.20 13.09 5.30
CA GLN A 125 -29.96 13.27 6.08
C GLN A 125 -29.97 12.42 7.37
N ASN A 126 -31.13 12.30 8.02
CA ASN A 126 -31.25 11.56 9.28
C ASN A 126 -31.04 10.05 9.08
N ASN A 127 -31.63 9.47 8.04
CA ASN A 127 -31.48 8.06 7.73
C ASN A 127 -30.07 7.76 7.20
N ALA A 128 -29.49 8.66 6.39
CA ALA A 128 -28.10 8.54 5.96
C ALA A 128 -27.14 8.54 7.17
N ASP A 129 -27.31 9.46 8.11
CA ASP A 129 -26.51 9.53 9.34
C ASP A 129 -26.67 8.26 10.19
N ARG A 130 -27.89 7.73 10.31
CA ARG A 130 -28.16 6.47 11.03
C ARG A 130 -27.43 5.29 10.39
N VAL A 131 -27.49 5.17 9.07
CA VAL A 131 -26.79 4.12 8.32
C VAL A 131 -25.28 4.27 8.49
N SER A 132 -24.74 5.48 8.33
CA SER A 132 -23.31 5.74 8.51
C SER A 132 -22.83 5.36 9.91
N LYS A 133 -23.59 5.70 10.97
CA LYS A 133 -23.26 5.32 12.35
C LYS A 133 -23.31 3.80 12.55
N SER A 134 -24.30 3.12 11.96
CA SER A 134 -24.37 1.66 12.06
C SER A 134 -23.20 0.95 11.39
N VAL A 135 -22.73 1.45 10.24
CA VAL A 135 -21.55 0.91 9.57
C VAL A 135 -20.31 1.14 10.41
N ASN A 136 -20.13 2.34 10.99
CA ASN A 136 -18.98 2.64 11.84
C ASN A 136 -18.90 1.73 13.08
N ASN A 137 -20.04 1.42 13.69
CA ASN A 137 -20.12 0.52 14.85
C ASN A 137 -19.76 -0.94 14.54
N LEU A 138 -19.68 -1.36 13.27
CA LEU A 138 -19.20 -2.71 12.91
C LEU A 138 -17.67 -2.85 13.09
N TYR A 139 -16.96 -1.73 13.29
CA TYR A 139 -15.49 -1.68 13.38
C TYR A 139 -14.95 -1.36 14.77
N THR A 140 -15.82 -1.00 15.72
CA THR A 140 -15.44 -0.66 17.11
C THR A 140 -15.68 -1.85 18.02
#